data_AF-A0A956L3Z7-F1
#
_entry.id   AF-A0A956L3Z7-F1
#
_cell.length_a   1.000
_cell.length_b   1.000
_cell.length_c   1.000
_cell.angle_alpha   90.00
_cell.angle_beta   90.00
_cell.angle_gamma   90.00
#
_symmetry.space_group_name_H-M   'P 1'
#
loop_
_entity.id
_entity.type
_entity.pdbx_description
1 polymer ?
#
loop_
_entity_poly.entity_id
_entity_poly.type
_entity_poly.pdbx_seq_one_letter_code
_entity_poly.pdbx_strand_id
1 'polypeptide(L)'
;MRRIASAHGAALWLLALAACSDDLPPAETEVGSSTGDPDSTTSSPTSAETSTTQSVDSTGDPSCQPSPEDVQPLAATVPWPQPAGSVDRLREYVQADDPAYTYALDSDLVGIGYTAYFIQMDSLQWRPDEEISPSVWSHWLTIIVPDMPTTTKAHLVIVGGDVSDELPSMSELPLVAQIVAETGTPAAVLGQIPAQPSTAPDRPEPMSEDDLVAYSWRKAMDTQDPTWAAYYPMTKAAVRAMDTTQDFLDQTLGLNPDGFIVTGFSKRGATAWLTAAADDRVEAVVPGVFTALELGTLAEQQFASYGHYAEAAQDYVDERVLQEVRSPEGFFLRGAVDLISYVDALTMPHYLLQASGDEFFLADATRAFLDQIPGESPQRIVPNESHGLGHNLQTNLSGLTAWYQAILAEQPRPGFTEEVTDGVLTIQTDQEPSSVTLWMASNPDVPDFRYDTIADAWQPTVLDPTDPQTYEVQLSTPDQGYDAHLVELRFPGVDGMNEQIYSSHVYITPENRPFELDQPLGEPTSLPQWRCDVGAGVGEGDPLYDTLADALPMVVRGELIADVPALVDALTADGTEEEQARAQCAAARLNVELGALDWYVRATADTFVWEHIASAEQESAAQALLRCQALNNL
;
A
#
# COMPACT_ATOMS: atom_id res chain seq x y z
N MET A 1 -48.40 17.93 -17.93
CA MET A 1 -48.00 16.83 -18.81
C MET A 1 -46.72 17.23 -19.56
N ARG A 2 -45.63 16.53 -19.22
CA ARG A 2 -44.39 16.30 -19.99
C ARG A 2 -43.51 17.51 -20.34
N ARG A 3 -42.42 17.70 -19.58
CA ARG A 3 -41.06 17.21 -19.90
C ARG A 3 -40.09 17.64 -18.78
N ILE A 4 -39.88 16.74 -17.83
CA ILE A 4 -38.71 16.69 -16.94
C ILE A 4 -38.28 15.22 -17.02
N ALA A 5 -37.14 14.95 -17.66
CA ALA A 5 -36.42 13.69 -17.60
C ALA A 5 -35.04 13.91 -18.24
N SER A 6 -34.03 13.30 -17.62
CA SER A 6 -32.61 13.17 -18.03
C SER A 6 -31.63 14.24 -17.52
N ALA A 7 -31.31 14.17 -16.22
CA ALA A 7 -30.04 14.60 -15.63
C ALA A 7 -29.89 13.96 -14.23
N HIS A 8 -29.88 12.63 -14.13
CA HIS A 8 -29.72 11.87 -12.88
C HIS A 8 -28.89 10.61 -13.16
N GLY A 9 -27.66 10.77 -13.66
CA GLY A 9 -26.83 9.61 -14.02
C GLY A 9 -25.32 9.82 -14.05
N ALA A 10 -24.78 10.93 -13.53
CA ALA A 10 -23.35 11.25 -13.66
C ALA A 10 -22.70 11.74 -12.35
N ALA A 11 -23.33 11.58 -11.18
CA ALA A 11 -22.83 12.09 -9.90
C ALA A 11 -22.49 10.99 -8.86
N LEU A 12 -22.49 9.72 -9.27
CA LEU A 12 -22.20 8.55 -8.40
C LEU A 12 -20.83 7.93 -8.66
N TRP A 13 -20.03 8.54 -9.54
CA TRP A 13 -18.77 7.98 -10.06
C TRP A 13 -17.54 8.40 -9.24
N LEU A 14 -17.65 9.42 -8.38
CA LEU A 14 -16.49 10.23 -7.98
C LEU A 14 -15.77 9.79 -6.70
N LEU A 15 -16.33 9.05 -5.75
CA LEU A 15 -15.51 8.58 -4.60
C LEU A 15 -14.58 7.41 -4.96
N ALA A 16 -14.92 6.68 -6.01
CA ALA A 16 -14.11 5.64 -6.64
C ALA A 16 -13.07 6.24 -7.61
N LEU A 17 -13.53 7.17 -8.47
CA LEU A 17 -12.66 7.83 -9.44
C LEU A 17 -11.81 8.93 -8.81
N ALA A 18 -12.32 9.89 -8.04
CA ALA A 18 -11.46 10.88 -7.37
C ALA A 18 -10.48 10.27 -6.33
N ALA A 19 -10.67 9.01 -5.92
CA ALA A 19 -9.69 8.25 -5.14
C ALA A 19 -8.70 7.43 -6.01
N CYS A 20 -9.01 7.16 -7.29
CA CYS A 20 -8.28 6.22 -8.17
C CYS A 20 -8.20 6.62 -9.68
N SER A 21 -8.49 7.86 -10.10
CA SER A 21 -8.79 8.18 -11.52
C SER A 21 -7.65 8.64 -12.39
N ASP A 22 -6.42 8.73 -11.88
CA ASP A 22 -5.33 9.23 -12.72
C ASP A 22 -4.52 8.11 -13.41
N ASP A 23 -4.86 6.83 -13.19
CA ASP A 23 -4.07 5.68 -13.69
C ASP A 23 -4.58 5.03 -14.99
N LEU A 24 -5.58 5.59 -15.68
CA LEU A 24 -6.13 4.93 -16.89
C LEU A 24 -5.95 5.78 -18.16
N PRO A 25 -5.12 5.37 -19.14
CA PRO A 25 -5.10 5.99 -20.45
C PRO A 25 -6.45 5.79 -21.16
N PRO A 26 -6.97 6.78 -21.91
CA PRO A 26 -8.27 6.67 -22.55
C PRO A 26 -8.25 5.63 -23.68
N ALA A 27 -9.18 4.68 -23.64
CA ALA A 27 -9.44 3.76 -24.74
C ALA A 27 -9.95 4.53 -25.97
N GLU A 28 -9.09 4.72 -26.98
CA GLU A 28 -9.52 5.25 -28.28
C GLU A 28 -10.32 4.19 -29.05
N THR A 29 -11.65 4.29 -29.01
CA THR A 29 -12.53 3.59 -29.95
C THR A 29 -12.89 4.50 -31.13
N GLU A 30 -12.12 4.47 -32.21
CA GLU A 30 -12.59 4.98 -33.51
C GLU A 30 -13.33 3.87 -34.29
N VAL A 31 -14.66 3.98 -34.31
CA VAL A 31 -15.53 3.24 -35.22
C VAL A 31 -15.60 4.01 -36.54
N GLY A 32 -14.84 3.56 -37.54
CA GLY A 32 -14.88 4.06 -38.92
C GLY A 32 -15.23 2.96 -39.93
N SER A 33 -16.52 2.84 -40.28
CA SER A 33 -17.00 1.96 -41.34
C SER A 33 -16.72 2.54 -42.73
N SER A 34 -16.04 1.82 -43.63
CA SER A 34 -16.45 1.78 -45.05
C SER A 34 -15.85 0.61 -45.83
N THR A 35 -16.74 -0.06 -46.54
CA THR A 35 -16.63 -1.14 -47.53
C THR A 35 -15.64 -0.90 -48.69
N GLY A 36 -14.96 -1.96 -49.15
CA GLY A 36 -14.45 -2.05 -50.53
C GLY A 36 -13.25 -2.99 -50.74
N ASP A 37 -13.51 -4.24 -51.13
CA ASP A 37 -12.56 -5.23 -51.66
C ASP A 37 -12.46 -5.10 -53.22
N PRO A 38 -11.62 -5.83 -53.98
CA PRO A 38 -10.19 -6.20 -53.86
C PRO A 38 -9.40 -5.89 -55.17
N ASP A 39 -8.06 -5.86 -55.17
CA ASP A 39 -7.25 -6.47 -56.25
C ASP A 39 -5.71 -6.48 -56.04
N SER A 40 -5.17 -7.70 -56.04
CA SER A 40 -4.01 -8.21 -56.77
C SER A 40 -2.60 -7.57 -56.70
N THR A 41 -1.67 -8.42 -56.25
CA THR A 41 -0.37 -8.81 -56.87
C THR A 41 0.98 -8.22 -56.44
N THR A 42 1.83 -9.17 -56.00
CA THR A 42 3.30 -9.29 -56.11
C THR A 42 4.14 -8.38 -55.20
N SER A 43 5.09 -8.84 -54.37
CA SER A 43 6.07 -9.93 -54.52
C SER A 43 6.79 -10.22 -53.18
N SER A 44 7.16 -11.48 -52.92
CA SER A 44 8.20 -11.91 -51.95
C SER A 44 9.62 -11.74 -52.57
N PRO A 45 10.78 -11.94 -51.89
CA PRO A 45 11.02 -12.73 -50.65
C PRO A 45 12.15 -12.26 -49.68
N THR A 46 12.33 -13.05 -48.59
CA THR A 46 13.59 -13.31 -47.81
C THR A 46 14.18 -12.13 -47.00
N SER A 47 14.73 -12.27 -45.79
CA SER A 47 15.40 -13.40 -45.11
C SER A 47 15.44 -13.15 -43.59
N ALA A 48 15.43 -14.25 -42.83
CA ALA A 48 15.72 -14.29 -41.41
C ALA A 48 17.20 -14.00 -41.12
N GLU A 49 17.48 -13.21 -40.08
CA GLU A 49 18.75 -13.24 -39.36
C GLU A 49 18.47 -13.50 -37.88
N THR A 50 18.84 -14.71 -37.46
CA THR A 50 19.09 -15.13 -36.08
C THR A 50 20.22 -14.28 -35.48
N SER A 51 19.95 -13.57 -34.38
CA SER A 51 21.02 -13.09 -33.50
C SER A 51 21.18 -14.06 -32.32
N THR A 52 22.43 -14.43 -32.07
CA THR A 52 22.88 -15.45 -31.14
C THR A 52 23.12 -14.77 -29.80
N THR A 53 22.42 -15.18 -28.75
CA THR A 53 22.72 -14.79 -27.38
C THR A 53 24.04 -15.44 -26.95
N GLN A 54 25.01 -14.61 -26.56
CA GLN A 54 26.19 -15.08 -25.84
C GLN A 54 25.85 -15.16 -24.35
N SER A 55 25.87 -16.38 -23.82
CA SER A 55 25.87 -16.67 -22.39
C SER A 55 27.19 -16.19 -21.76
N VAL A 56 27.11 -15.39 -20.72
CA VAL A 56 28.24 -15.14 -19.82
C VAL A 56 28.21 -16.26 -18.78
N ASP A 57 29.21 -17.15 -18.84
CA ASP A 57 29.44 -18.23 -17.88
C ASP A 57 30.01 -17.62 -16.58
N SER A 58 29.24 -17.61 -15.50
CA SER A 58 29.74 -17.34 -14.15
C SER A 58 30.27 -18.65 -13.55
N THR A 59 31.58 -18.85 -13.57
CA THR A 59 32.21 -20.01 -12.92
C THR A 59 32.28 -19.79 -11.41
N GLY A 60 31.20 -20.16 -10.70
CA GLY A 60 31.23 -20.37 -9.24
C GLY A 60 31.92 -21.70 -8.88
N ASP A 61 32.52 -21.75 -7.69
CA ASP A 61 33.19 -22.95 -7.16
C ASP A 61 32.16 -24.11 -6.98
N PRO A 62 32.37 -25.28 -7.60
CA PRO A 62 31.42 -26.40 -7.54
C PRO A 62 31.33 -27.09 -6.16
N SER A 63 32.08 -26.63 -5.15
CA SER A 63 32.01 -27.17 -3.78
C SER A 63 30.89 -26.58 -2.91
N CYS A 64 30.24 -25.49 -3.34
CA CYS A 64 29.08 -24.88 -2.67
C CYS A 64 27.88 -24.85 -3.62
N GLN A 65 27.30 -26.01 -3.95
CA GLN A 65 25.93 -26.06 -4.44
C GLN A 65 25.03 -26.48 -3.28
N PRO A 66 23.94 -25.74 -2.98
CA PRO A 66 22.96 -26.20 -2.01
C PRO A 66 22.48 -27.59 -2.43
N SER A 67 22.36 -28.51 -1.47
CA SER A 67 21.73 -29.78 -1.79
C SER A 67 20.27 -29.50 -2.21
N PRO A 68 19.61 -30.37 -2.99
CA PRO A 68 18.20 -30.21 -3.30
C PRO A 68 17.29 -30.15 -2.06
N GLU A 69 17.81 -30.46 -0.86
CA GLU A 69 17.11 -30.29 0.42
C GLU A 69 17.30 -28.89 1.02
N ASP A 70 18.30 -28.12 0.59
CA ASP A 70 18.58 -26.74 1.04
C ASP A 70 17.88 -25.68 0.16
N VAL A 71 17.49 -26.06 -1.07
CA VAL A 71 16.55 -25.30 -1.93
C VAL A 71 15.13 -25.76 -1.63
N GLN A 72 14.71 -25.65 -0.37
CA GLN A 72 13.27 -25.65 -0.09
C GLN A 72 12.78 -24.21 -0.27
N PRO A 73 11.64 -23.96 -0.93
CA PRO A 73 10.99 -22.66 -0.84
C PRO A 73 10.87 -22.35 0.66
N LEU A 74 11.36 -21.18 1.08
CA LEU A 74 11.20 -20.74 2.46
C LEU A 74 9.71 -20.80 2.78
N ALA A 75 9.30 -21.85 3.49
CA ALA A 75 8.03 -21.86 4.19
C ALA A 75 8.11 -20.70 5.18
N ALA A 76 7.45 -19.59 4.86
CA ALA A 76 6.90 -18.48 5.67
C ALA A 76 7.27 -18.31 7.17
N THR A 77 8.42 -18.77 7.67
CA THR A 77 8.59 -19.05 9.12
C THR A 77 9.90 -18.57 9.73
N VAL A 78 10.70 -17.77 9.01
CA VAL A 78 11.71 -16.93 9.68
C VAL A 78 11.11 -15.54 9.85
N PRO A 79 10.60 -15.17 11.04
CA PRO A 79 10.16 -13.80 11.27
C PRO A 79 11.38 -12.89 11.18
N TRP A 80 11.43 -12.10 10.11
CA TRP A 80 12.41 -11.03 9.96
C TRP A 80 12.19 -10.01 11.10
N PRO A 81 13.25 -9.53 11.77
CA PRO A 81 13.09 -8.54 12.83
C PRO A 81 12.41 -7.31 12.23
N GLN A 82 11.24 -6.93 12.74
CA GLN A 82 10.61 -5.66 12.38
C GLN A 82 11.56 -4.52 12.81
N PRO A 83 11.77 -3.47 12.00
CA PRO A 83 12.58 -2.34 12.41
C PRO A 83 11.99 -1.75 13.69
N ALA A 84 12.76 -1.81 14.77
CA ALA A 84 12.29 -1.34 16.08
C ALA A 84 11.93 0.16 16.00
N GLY A 85 10.76 0.51 16.55
CA GLY A 85 10.31 1.89 16.73
C GLY A 85 9.60 2.53 15.54
N SER A 86 9.12 1.78 14.54
CA SER A 86 8.32 2.35 13.42
C SER A 86 7.11 3.17 13.90
N VAL A 87 6.32 2.60 14.82
CA VAL A 87 5.17 3.28 15.44
C VAL A 87 5.62 4.56 16.16
N ASP A 88 6.70 4.49 16.94
CA ASP A 88 7.20 5.64 17.69
C ASP A 88 7.68 6.76 16.77
N ARG A 89 8.43 6.45 15.70
CA ARG A 89 8.89 7.43 14.71
C ARG A 89 7.74 8.12 13.98
N LEU A 90 6.73 7.34 13.55
CA LEU A 90 5.54 7.90 12.92
C LEU A 90 4.80 8.83 13.90
N ARG A 91 4.60 8.40 15.15
CA ARG A 91 3.97 9.20 16.21
C ARG A 91 4.72 10.50 16.47
N GLU A 92 6.05 10.43 16.61
CA GLU A 92 6.90 11.61 16.80
C GLU A 92 6.74 12.62 15.66
N TYR A 93 6.77 12.15 14.40
CA TYR A 93 6.59 13.01 13.24
C TYR A 93 5.20 13.66 13.18
N VAL A 94 4.16 12.84 13.38
CA VAL A 94 2.76 13.25 13.26
C VAL A 94 2.35 14.21 14.39
N GLN A 95 2.81 13.95 15.61
CA GLN A 95 2.46 14.76 16.79
C GLN A 95 3.29 16.03 16.91
N ALA A 96 4.43 16.14 16.20
CA ALA A 96 5.27 17.33 16.23
C ALA A 96 4.50 18.60 15.81
N ASP A 97 4.63 19.65 16.64
CA ASP A 97 4.11 20.97 16.35
C ASP A 97 4.62 21.46 14.99
N ASP A 98 3.73 22.04 14.20
CA ASP A 98 4.06 22.56 12.88
C ASP A 98 3.59 24.00 12.75
N PRO A 99 4.50 24.98 12.57
CA PRO A 99 4.11 26.38 12.46
C PRO A 99 3.34 26.69 11.17
N ALA A 100 3.35 25.79 10.18
CA ALA A 100 2.54 25.92 8.98
C ALA A 100 1.06 25.53 9.24
N TYR A 101 0.76 24.80 10.31
CA TYR A 101 -0.60 24.38 10.60
C TYR A 101 -1.51 25.57 10.90
N THR A 102 -2.50 25.80 10.04
CA THR A 102 -3.53 26.82 10.20
C THR A 102 -4.80 26.39 9.49
N TYR A 103 -5.95 26.90 9.92
CA TYR A 103 -7.20 26.69 9.19
C TYR A 103 -8.13 27.89 9.26
N ALA A 104 -9.02 28.02 8.28
CA ALA A 104 -10.04 29.04 8.22
C ALA A 104 -11.31 28.53 7.54
N LEU A 105 -12.47 28.88 8.11
CA LEU A 105 -13.77 28.67 7.46
C LEU A 105 -13.87 29.59 6.24
N ASP A 106 -14.10 28.99 5.07
CA ASP A 106 -14.39 29.73 3.84
C ASP A 106 -15.89 30.00 3.71
N SER A 107 -16.70 28.94 3.76
CA SER A 107 -18.14 29.00 3.52
C SER A 107 -18.90 27.84 4.14
N ASP A 108 -20.23 27.94 4.17
CA ASP A 108 -21.14 26.89 4.60
C ASP A 108 -22.26 26.64 3.58
N LEU A 109 -22.78 25.42 3.58
CA LEU A 109 -23.97 25.01 2.83
C LEU A 109 -24.95 24.30 3.76
N VAL A 110 -26.18 24.82 3.83
CA VAL A 110 -27.31 24.11 4.44
C VAL A 110 -27.90 23.11 3.44
N GLY A 111 -27.74 21.82 3.75
CA GLY A 111 -28.34 20.70 3.03
C GLY A 111 -29.69 20.28 3.61
N ILE A 112 -30.21 19.14 3.13
CA ILE A 112 -31.40 18.52 3.71
C ILE A 112 -30.95 17.63 4.87
N GLY A 113 -31.22 18.04 6.11
CA GLY A 113 -30.91 17.26 7.32
C GLY A 113 -29.47 17.41 7.80
N TYR A 114 -28.67 18.29 7.20
CA TYR A 114 -27.29 18.55 7.58
C TYR A 114 -26.86 19.97 7.19
N THR A 115 -25.76 20.44 7.79
CA THR A 115 -24.99 21.61 7.35
C THR A 115 -23.55 21.20 7.04
N ALA A 116 -23.02 21.59 5.89
CA ALA A 116 -21.64 21.38 5.49
C ALA A 116 -20.83 22.67 5.64
N TYR A 117 -19.62 22.58 6.18
CA TYR A 117 -18.68 23.68 6.38
C TYR A 117 -17.41 23.41 5.57
N PHE A 118 -17.05 24.32 4.68
CA PHE A 118 -15.84 24.23 3.84
C PHE A 118 -14.71 25.01 4.49
N ILE A 119 -13.66 24.28 4.89
CA ILE A 119 -12.53 24.82 5.63
C ILE A 119 -11.28 24.68 4.77
N GLN A 120 -10.54 25.78 4.64
CA GLN A 120 -9.18 25.79 4.14
C GLN A 120 -8.25 25.41 5.29
N MET A 121 -7.41 24.39 5.10
CA MET A 121 -6.47 23.91 6.10
C MET A 121 -5.09 23.71 5.48
N ASP A 122 -4.09 24.43 6.00
CA ASP A 122 -2.69 24.07 5.80
C ASP A 122 -2.32 23.09 6.92
N SER A 123 -1.90 21.88 6.58
CA SER A 123 -1.69 20.81 7.57
C SER A 123 -0.28 20.83 8.18
N LEU A 124 0.72 21.07 7.33
CA LEU A 124 2.14 20.95 7.67
C LEU A 124 3.02 21.55 6.56
N GLN A 125 4.30 21.72 6.87
CA GLN A 125 5.36 21.82 5.87
C GLN A 125 6.10 20.49 5.77
N TRP A 126 6.06 19.82 4.61
CA TRP A 126 6.55 18.44 4.49
C TRP A 126 8.08 18.41 4.51
N ARG A 127 8.70 19.18 3.62
CA ARG A 127 10.14 19.32 3.45
C ARG A 127 10.45 20.74 2.95
N PRO A 128 11.72 21.18 2.89
CA PRO A 128 12.06 22.48 2.28
C PRO A 128 11.71 22.53 0.79
N ASP A 129 11.34 23.71 0.29
CA ASP A 129 11.02 23.93 -1.15
C ASP A 129 12.20 23.60 -2.07
N GLU A 130 13.44 23.63 -1.56
CA GLU A 130 14.63 23.23 -2.30
C GLU A 130 14.69 21.72 -2.58
N GLU A 131 13.96 20.90 -1.83
CA GLU A 131 13.90 19.44 -1.99
C GLU A 131 12.65 19.01 -2.75
N ILE A 132 11.49 19.57 -2.39
CA ILE A 132 10.22 19.26 -3.05
C ILE A 132 9.26 20.44 -2.88
N SER A 133 8.55 20.77 -3.96
CA SER A 133 7.66 21.93 -4.02
C SER A 133 6.32 21.56 -4.65
N PRO A 134 5.18 22.02 -4.09
CA PRO A 134 5.06 22.90 -2.93
C PRO A 134 5.38 22.21 -1.60
N SER A 135 6.12 22.90 -0.72
CA SER A 135 6.48 22.39 0.60
C SER A 135 5.33 22.38 1.60
N VAL A 136 4.44 23.37 1.53
CA VAL A 136 3.26 23.47 2.41
C VAL A 136 2.13 22.65 1.82
N TRP A 137 1.54 21.78 2.63
CA TRP A 137 0.42 20.95 2.24
C TRP A 137 -0.91 21.62 2.62
N SER A 138 -1.63 22.08 1.61
CA SER A 138 -2.92 22.75 1.73
C SER A 138 -4.06 21.84 1.28
N HIS A 139 -5.17 21.89 2.01
CA HIS A 139 -6.30 20.99 1.85
C HIS A 139 -7.64 21.71 2.01
N TRP A 140 -8.64 21.23 1.30
CA TRP A 140 -10.03 21.40 1.68
C TRP A 140 -10.45 20.33 2.69
N LEU A 141 -10.93 20.80 3.85
CA LEU A 141 -11.61 19.98 4.85
C LEU A 141 -13.09 20.34 4.85
N THR A 142 -13.96 19.38 4.52
CA THR A 142 -15.41 19.60 4.57
C THR A 142 -16.02 18.91 5.78
N ILE A 143 -16.51 19.69 6.74
CA ILE A 143 -17.18 19.15 7.93
C ILE A 143 -18.68 19.15 7.71
N ILE A 144 -19.29 17.96 7.69
CA ILE A 144 -20.72 17.73 7.48
C ILE A 144 -21.35 17.35 8.83
N VAL A 145 -22.24 18.20 9.32
CA VAL A 145 -22.89 18.02 10.62
C VAL A 145 -24.38 17.73 10.43
N PRO A 146 -24.91 16.61 10.94
CA PRO A 146 -26.34 16.35 10.88
C PRO A 146 -27.10 17.34 11.77
N ASP A 147 -28.33 17.70 11.40
CA ASP A 147 -29.18 18.61 12.19
C ASP A 147 -29.44 18.09 13.61
N MET A 148 -29.36 16.77 13.80
CA MET A 148 -29.54 16.09 15.08
C MET A 148 -28.43 15.02 15.26
N PRO A 149 -27.24 15.40 15.76
CA PRO A 149 -26.20 14.44 16.08
C PRO A 149 -26.66 13.48 17.19
N THR A 150 -26.38 12.19 17.02
CA THR A 150 -26.81 11.11 17.95
C THR A 150 -25.64 10.42 18.65
N THR A 151 -24.41 10.78 18.32
CA THR A 151 -23.17 10.20 18.86
C THR A 151 -22.16 11.29 19.21
N THR A 152 -21.20 10.96 20.07
CA THR A 152 -20.00 11.77 20.35
C THR A 152 -18.83 11.39 19.45
N LYS A 153 -19.01 10.45 18.52
CA LYS A 153 -17.98 10.08 17.53
C LYS A 153 -18.02 10.99 16.32
N ALA A 154 -16.94 11.00 15.55
CA ALA A 154 -16.88 11.60 14.23
C ALA A 154 -16.37 10.59 13.19
N HIS A 155 -16.69 10.82 11.92
CA HIS A 155 -16.15 10.06 10.78
C HIS A 155 -15.12 10.91 10.06
N LEU A 156 -13.86 10.47 9.97
CA LEU A 156 -12.88 11.04 9.05
C LEU A 156 -12.88 10.22 7.75
N VAL A 157 -13.14 10.87 6.62
CA VAL A 157 -13.03 10.29 5.28
C VAL A 157 -11.87 10.97 4.56
N ILE A 158 -10.86 10.20 4.18
CA ILE A 158 -9.65 10.66 3.50
C ILE A 158 -9.81 10.39 2.00
N VAL A 159 -9.81 11.45 1.20
CA VAL A 159 -10.01 11.40 -0.25
C VAL A 159 -8.88 12.09 -1.00
N GLY A 160 -8.80 11.83 -2.31
CA GLY A 160 -7.79 12.38 -3.18
C GLY A 160 -8.10 13.76 -3.75
N GLY A 161 -7.56 14.00 -4.93
CA GLY A 161 -7.72 15.24 -5.70
C GLY A 161 -6.47 16.13 -5.68
N ASP A 162 -6.29 16.90 -6.74
CA ASP A 162 -5.22 17.88 -6.83
C ASP A 162 -5.49 19.09 -5.94
N VAL A 163 -4.41 19.72 -5.47
CA VAL A 163 -4.46 20.98 -4.75
C VAL A 163 -5.13 22.04 -5.61
N SER A 164 -6.16 22.66 -5.05
CA SER A 164 -6.99 23.62 -5.76
C SER A 164 -7.53 24.70 -4.83
N ASP A 165 -7.54 25.94 -5.33
CA ASP A 165 -8.24 27.05 -4.69
C ASP A 165 -9.76 27.00 -4.91
N GLU A 166 -10.24 26.15 -5.84
CA GLU A 166 -11.67 26.01 -6.12
C GLU A 166 -12.36 25.17 -5.05
N LEU A 167 -13.58 25.56 -4.67
CA LEU A 167 -14.39 24.81 -3.70
C LEU A 167 -14.52 23.33 -4.11
N PRO A 168 -14.53 22.40 -3.13
CA PRO A 168 -14.66 20.97 -3.40
C PRO A 168 -15.90 20.64 -4.23
N SER A 169 -15.78 19.59 -5.03
CA SER A 169 -16.90 19.09 -5.83
C SER A 169 -18.05 18.65 -4.92
N MET A 170 -19.22 19.25 -5.15
CA MET A 170 -20.45 18.93 -4.40
C MET A 170 -21.06 17.57 -4.76
N SER A 171 -20.45 16.86 -5.70
CA SER A 171 -20.94 15.56 -6.17
C SER A 171 -20.73 14.42 -5.17
N GLU A 172 -19.74 14.55 -4.28
CA GLU A 172 -19.40 13.54 -3.27
C GLU A 172 -20.20 13.70 -1.97
N LEU A 173 -20.65 14.92 -1.69
CA LEU A 173 -21.42 15.25 -0.50
C LEU A 173 -22.65 14.37 -0.26
N PRO A 174 -23.47 14.01 -1.28
CA PRO A 174 -24.62 13.14 -1.06
C PRO A 174 -24.26 11.77 -0.48
N LEU A 175 -23.07 11.23 -0.81
CA LEU A 175 -22.64 9.92 -0.33
C LEU A 175 -22.32 9.95 1.16
N VAL A 176 -21.47 10.89 1.55
CA VAL A 176 -21.06 11.07 2.94
C VAL A 176 -22.25 11.57 3.77
N ALA A 177 -23.09 12.44 3.20
CA ALA A 177 -24.33 12.88 3.85
C ALA A 177 -25.31 11.73 4.09
N GLN A 178 -25.31 10.67 3.28
CA GLN A 178 -26.12 9.47 3.55
C GLN A 178 -25.63 8.77 4.82
N ILE A 179 -24.32 8.51 4.96
CA ILE A 179 -23.74 7.91 6.17
C ILE A 179 -24.01 8.81 7.39
N VAL A 180 -23.81 10.12 7.25
CA VAL A 180 -24.12 11.11 8.30
C VAL A 180 -25.58 11.04 8.72
N ALA A 181 -26.52 10.97 7.77
CA ALA A 181 -27.95 10.92 8.05
C ALA A 181 -28.39 9.59 8.69
N GLU A 182 -27.81 8.47 8.26
CA GLU A 182 -28.15 7.12 8.76
C GLU A 182 -27.51 6.80 10.12
N THR A 183 -26.38 7.42 10.44
CA THR A 183 -25.65 7.18 11.70
C THR A 183 -25.83 8.31 12.73
N GLY A 184 -26.22 9.51 12.28
CA GLY A 184 -26.24 10.74 13.09
C GLY A 184 -24.86 11.17 13.57
N THR A 185 -23.81 10.79 12.83
CA THR A 185 -22.41 11.10 13.13
C THR A 185 -21.96 12.32 12.32
N PRO A 186 -21.35 13.35 12.93
CA PRO A 186 -20.59 14.36 12.18
C PRO A 186 -19.47 13.70 11.35
N ALA A 187 -19.30 14.13 10.11
CA ALA A 187 -18.23 13.64 9.23
C ALA A 187 -17.30 14.78 8.82
N ALA A 188 -16.03 14.48 8.63
CA ALA A 188 -15.01 15.36 8.08
C ALA A 188 -14.42 14.69 6.84
N VAL A 189 -14.53 15.33 5.68
CA VAL A 189 -13.96 14.87 4.42
C VAL A 189 -12.68 15.66 4.16
N LEU A 190 -11.53 15.00 4.29
CA LEU A 190 -10.21 15.55 4.02
C LEU A 190 -9.82 15.22 2.58
N GLY A 191 -9.82 16.23 1.70
CA GLY A 191 -9.35 16.09 0.33
C GLY A 191 -7.87 16.44 0.15
N GLN A 192 -7.38 16.26 -1.08
CA GLN A 192 -6.01 16.62 -1.46
C GLN A 192 -4.94 15.86 -0.67
N ILE A 193 -5.13 14.55 -0.53
CA ILE A 193 -4.16 13.65 0.10
C ILE A 193 -3.69 12.64 -0.93
N PRO A 194 -2.41 12.59 -1.35
CA PRO A 194 -1.36 13.54 -1.00
C PRO A 194 -1.65 14.93 -1.57
N ALA A 195 -1.01 15.97 -1.01
CA ALA A 195 -1.10 17.32 -1.57
C ALA A 195 -0.25 17.38 -2.85
N GLN A 196 -0.91 17.35 -3.99
CA GLN A 196 -0.30 17.16 -5.31
C GLN A 196 -0.84 18.18 -6.34
N PRO A 197 -0.20 18.36 -7.52
CA PRO A 197 1.06 17.77 -7.92
C PRO A 197 2.27 18.37 -7.20
N SER A 198 3.37 17.61 -7.13
CA SER A 198 4.66 18.06 -6.58
C SER A 198 5.79 17.95 -7.61
N THR A 199 6.80 18.79 -7.49
CA THR A 199 8.01 18.77 -8.33
C THR A 199 9.25 18.77 -7.43
N ALA A 200 10.35 18.20 -7.92
CA ALA A 200 11.63 18.19 -7.24
C ALA A 200 12.76 18.61 -8.20
N PRO A 201 13.95 19.02 -7.70
CA PRO A 201 15.05 19.45 -8.57
C PRO A 201 15.51 18.37 -9.58
N ASP A 202 15.46 17.10 -9.18
CA ASP A 202 15.78 15.93 -10.01
C ASP A 202 14.57 15.35 -10.75
N ARG A 203 13.35 15.81 -10.43
CA ARG A 203 12.10 15.46 -11.10
C ARG A 203 11.27 16.72 -11.39
N PRO A 204 11.64 17.47 -12.44
CA PRO A 204 11.02 18.77 -12.72
C PRO A 204 9.61 18.67 -13.32
N GLU A 205 9.22 17.48 -13.79
CA GLU A 205 7.85 17.23 -14.23
C GLU A 205 6.94 17.03 -13.02
N PRO A 206 5.69 17.56 -13.03
CA PRO A 206 4.76 17.41 -11.92
C PRO A 206 4.40 15.95 -11.69
N MET A 207 4.61 15.47 -10.47
CA MET A 207 4.27 14.13 -10.00
C MET A 207 2.96 14.17 -9.22
N SER A 208 2.09 13.20 -9.49
CA SER A 208 0.79 13.01 -8.83
C SER A 208 0.60 11.53 -8.47
N GLU A 209 -0.29 11.23 -7.55
CA GLU A 209 -0.70 9.85 -7.21
C GLU A 209 0.48 8.89 -7.00
N ASP A 210 0.52 7.77 -7.73
CA ASP A 210 1.55 6.72 -7.57
C ASP A 210 2.94 7.18 -8.01
N ASP A 211 3.07 8.07 -9.00
CA ASP A 211 4.35 8.67 -9.41
C ASP A 211 4.98 9.43 -8.22
N LEU A 212 4.19 10.27 -7.53
CA LEU A 212 4.66 10.99 -6.34
C LEU A 212 5.02 10.02 -5.20
N VAL A 213 4.18 9.01 -4.95
CA VAL A 213 4.43 8.06 -3.85
C VAL A 213 5.67 7.21 -4.14
N ALA A 214 5.80 6.65 -5.34
CA ALA A 214 6.94 5.84 -5.75
C ALA A 214 8.25 6.64 -5.67
N TYR A 215 8.28 7.88 -6.18
CA TYR A 215 9.43 8.77 -6.05
C TYR A 215 9.78 9.04 -4.58
N SER A 216 8.77 9.32 -3.75
CA SER A 216 8.96 9.57 -2.32
C SER A 216 9.51 8.34 -1.58
N TRP A 217 9.11 7.14 -1.99
CA TRP A 217 9.61 5.87 -1.45
C TRP A 217 11.04 5.60 -1.88
N ARG A 218 11.38 5.85 -3.15
CA ARG A 218 12.76 5.80 -3.64
C ARG A 218 13.67 6.73 -2.85
N LYS A 219 13.23 7.97 -2.61
CA LYS A 219 13.96 8.92 -1.76
C LYS A 219 14.13 8.42 -0.33
N ALA A 220 13.10 7.82 0.26
CA ALA A 220 13.21 7.23 1.59
C ALA A 220 14.20 6.05 1.61
N MET A 221 14.25 5.24 0.56
CA MET A 221 15.24 4.16 0.40
C MET A 221 16.67 4.71 0.28
N ASP A 222 16.89 5.70 -0.58
CA ASP A 222 18.22 6.28 -0.84
C ASP A 222 18.79 7.03 0.34
N THR A 223 17.95 7.84 0.98
CA THR A 223 18.37 8.74 2.06
C THR A 223 18.27 8.09 3.43
N GLN A 224 17.54 6.98 3.53
CA GLN A 224 17.17 6.36 4.80
C GLN A 224 16.56 7.35 5.80
N ASP A 225 15.79 8.31 5.29
CA ASP A 225 14.99 9.23 6.08
C ASP A 225 13.51 8.89 5.82
N PRO A 226 12.76 8.40 6.84
CA PRO A 226 11.39 7.95 6.62
C PRO A 226 10.44 9.11 6.34
N THR A 227 10.84 10.34 6.67
CA THR A 227 10.05 11.55 6.40
C THR A 227 10.02 11.92 4.92
N TRP A 228 10.84 11.27 4.08
CA TRP A 228 10.67 11.29 2.62
C TRP A 228 9.49 10.48 2.13
N ALA A 229 9.00 9.48 2.87
CA ALA A 229 7.86 8.70 2.41
C ALA A 229 6.58 9.55 2.53
N ALA A 230 5.88 9.80 1.41
CA ALA A 230 4.68 10.65 1.38
C ALA A 230 3.59 10.19 2.37
N TYR A 231 3.61 8.93 2.80
CA TYR A 231 2.70 8.42 3.82
C TYR A 231 2.82 9.14 5.18
N TYR A 232 3.99 9.68 5.54
CA TYR A 232 4.20 10.44 6.78
C TYR A 232 3.42 11.77 6.78
N PRO A 233 3.62 12.70 5.83
CA PRO A 233 2.82 13.92 5.76
C PRO A 233 1.34 13.64 5.48
N MET A 234 0.97 12.60 4.71
CA MET A 234 -0.43 12.21 4.54
C MET A 234 -1.08 11.87 5.89
N THR A 235 -0.38 11.09 6.73
CA THR A 235 -0.86 10.73 8.07
C THR A 235 -0.94 11.94 8.99
N LYS A 236 0.06 12.82 8.95
CA LYS A 236 0.03 14.07 9.74
C LYS A 236 -1.12 14.97 9.32
N ALA A 237 -1.43 15.08 8.03
CA ALA A 237 -2.59 15.82 7.53
C ALA A 237 -3.92 15.23 8.02
N ALA A 238 -4.05 13.89 8.05
CA ALA A 238 -5.22 13.22 8.62
C ALA A 238 -5.41 13.53 10.12
N VAL A 239 -4.32 13.51 10.90
CA VAL A 239 -4.36 13.91 12.33
C VAL A 239 -4.72 15.38 12.50
N ARG A 240 -4.16 16.28 11.69
CA ARG A 240 -4.52 17.71 11.72
C ARG A 240 -5.96 17.98 11.27
N ALA A 241 -6.53 17.14 10.41
CA ALA A 241 -7.95 17.19 10.10
C ALA A 241 -8.82 16.80 11.30
N MET A 242 -8.42 15.79 12.09
CA MET A 242 -9.09 15.45 13.35
C MET A 242 -9.00 16.60 14.37
N ASP A 243 -7.82 17.22 14.51
CA ASP A 243 -7.61 18.39 15.37
C ASP A 243 -8.53 19.54 14.96
N THR A 244 -8.52 19.90 13.67
CA THR A 244 -9.37 20.94 13.09
C THR A 244 -10.85 20.65 13.29
N THR A 245 -11.26 19.39 13.14
CA THR A 245 -12.65 18.96 13.31
C THR A 245 -13.10 19.15 14.75
N GLN A 246 -12.30 18.71 15.73
CA GLN A 246 -12.61 18.89 17.14
C GLN A 246 -12.68 20.38 17.51
N ASP A 247 -11.66 21.16 17.13
CA ASP A 247 -11.59 22.58 17.47
C ASP A 247 -12.74 23.39 16.84
N PHE A 248 -13.01 23.17 15.56
CA PHE A 248 -14.09 23.86 14.84
C PHE A 248 -15.47 23.52 15.43
N LEU A 249 -15.75 22.25 15.69
CA LEU A 249 -17.03 21.80 16.21
C LEU A 249 -17.28 22.28 17.64
N ASP A 250 -16.25 22.32 18.50
CA ASP A 250 -16.38 22.83 19.86
C ASP A 250 -16.66 24.34 19.85
N GLN A 251 -15.84 25.11 19.11
CA GLN A 251 -15.98 26.56 19.06
C GLN A 251 -17.27 27.04 18.38
N THR A 252 -17.73 26.34 17.35
CA THR A 252 -18.86 26.78 16.52
C THR A 252 -20.19 26.24 17.01
N LEU A 253 -20.22 24.97 17.42
CA LEU A 253 -21.46 24.22 17.71
C LEU A 253 -21.52 23.67 19.14
N GLY A 254 -20.43 23.74 19.91
CA GLY A 254 -20.35 23.13 21.23
C GLY A 254 -20.38 21.59 21.19
N LEU A 255 -19.98 21.00 20.06
CA LEU A 255 -19.86 19.55 19.88
C LEU A 255 -18.38 19.18 20.06
N ASN A 256 -18.10 18.15 20.86
CA ASN A 256 -16.73 17.71 21.11
C ASN A 256 -16.61 16.22 20.79
N PRO A 257 -16.20 15.86 19.55
CA PRO A 257 -15.97 14.47 19.20
C PRO A 257 -14.91 13.84 20.10
N ASP A 258 -15.17 12.67 20.67
CA ASP A 258 -14.26 11.96 21.59
C ASP A 258 -13.61 10.70 21.00
N GLY A 259 -13.92 10.38 19.74
CA GLY A 259 -13.32 9.30 18.98
C GLY A 259 -13.67 9.40 17.49
N PHE A 260 -12.85 8.78 16.66
CA PHE A 260 -12.97 8.82 15.20
C PHE A 260 -13.07 7.42 14.61
N ILE A 261 -13.98 7.26 13.66
CA ILE A 261 -13.91 6.17 12.68
C ILE A 261 -13.18 6.76 11.47
N VAL A 262 -12.13 6.12 10.97
CA VAL A 262 -11.32 6.64 9.85
C VAL A 262 -11.51 5.76 8.62
N THR A 263 -11.79 6.36 7.46
CA THR A 263 -11.94 5.66 6.18
C THR A 263 -11.07 6.31 5.12
N GLY A 264 -10.39 5.51 4.31
CA GLY A 264 -9.69 5.97 3.12
C GLY A 264 -9.59 4.84 2.10
N PHE A 265 -9.34 5.18 0.84
CA PHE A 265 -9.23 4.21 -0.26
C PHE A 265 -7.86 4.27 -0.94
N SER A 266 -7.33 3.12 -1.38
CA SER A 266 -6.02 3.02 -2.04
C SER A 266 -4.91 3.59 -1.15
N LYS A 267 -4.06 4.49 -1.65
CA LYS A 267 -3.04 5.22 -0.86
C LYS A 267 -3.63 5.94 0.37
N ARG A 268 -4.89 6.38 0.30
CA ARG A 268 -5.61 6.97 1.45
C ARG A 268 -6.08 5.89 2.42
N GLY A 269 -6.30 4.66 1.96
CA GLY A 269 -6.47 3.47 2.81
C GLY A 269 -5.20 3.17 3.61
N ALA A 270 -4.02 3.28 2.99
CA ALA A 270 -2.74 3.24 3.71
C ALA A 270 -2.65 4.35 4.76
N THR A 271 -3.09 5.56 4.41
CA THR A 271 -3.13 6.71 5.35
C THR A 271 -4.09 6.46 6.51
N ALA A 272 -5.25 5.86 6.26
CA ALA A 272 -6.22 5.49 7.29
C ALA A 272 -5.60 4.50 8.29
N TRP A 273 -4.90 3.49 7.80
CA TRP A 273 -4.15 2.54 8.62
C TRP A 273 -3.09 3.23 9.49
N LEU A 274 -2.23 4.05 8.88
CA LEU A 274 -1.15 4.73 9.59
C LEU A 274 -1.68 5.76 10.59
N THR A 275 -2.81 6.41 10.29
CA THR A 275 -3.51 7.30 11.22
C THR A 275 -3.98 6.51 12.44
N ALA A 276 -4.55 5.32 12.25
CA ALA A 276 -4.97 4.44 13.34
C ALA A 276 -3.79 3.96 14.20
N ALA A 277 -2.62 3.72 13.61
CA ALA A 277 -1.42 3.37 14.35
C ALA A 277 -0.83 4.56 15.14
N ALA A 278 -0.95 5.77 14.59
CA ALA A 278 -0.33 6.98 15.13
C ALA A 278 -1.17 7.73 16.19
N ASP A 279 -2.50 7.57 16.20
CA ASP A 279 -3.38 8.39 17.03
C ASP A 279 -4.46 7.56 17.75
N ASP A 280 -4.43 7.58 19.08
CA ASP A 280 -5.33 6.81 19.95
C ASP A 280 -6.80 7.29 19.88
N ARG A 281 -7.10 8.42 19.24
CA ARG A 281 -8.49 8.86 19.00
C ARG A 281 -9.21 7.99 17.96
N VAL A 282 -8.49 7.18 17.18
CA VAL A 282 -9.09 6.30 16.18
C VAL A 282 -9.65 5.04 16.85
N GLU A 283 -10.98 4.92 16.84
CA GLU A 283 -11.70 3.80 17.48
C GLU A 283 -12.05 2.67 16.52
N ALA A 284 -12.04 2.93 15.22
CA ALA A 284 -12.20 1.92 14.18
C ALA A 284 -11.67 2.45 12.84
N VAL A 285 -11.25 1.56 11.94
CA VAL A 285 -10.67 1.96 10.65
C VAL A 285 -11.18 1.13 9.48
N VAL A 286 -11.34 1.80 8.33
CA VAL A 286 -11.83 1.24 7.07
C VAL A 286 -10.80 1.55 5.98
N PRO A 287 -9.81 0.68 5.81
CA PRO A 287 -8.82 0.80 4.75
C PRO A 287 -9.35 0.12 3.48
N GLY A 288 -10.00 0.92 2.64
CA GLY A 288 -10.53 0.46 1.37
C GLY A 288 -9.44 0.23 0.33
N VAL A 289 -9.53 -0.88 -0.40
CA VAL A 289 -8.67 -1.26 -1.54
C VAL A 289 -7.18 -1.01 -1.29
N PHE A 290 -6.72 -1.32 -0.07
CA PHE A 290 -5.31 -1.24 0.29
C PHE A 290 -4.92 -2.46 1.11
N THR A 291 -4.34 -3.45 0.43
CA THR A 291 -3.96 -4.74 1.01
C THR A 291 -2.45 -5.00 0.93
N ALA A 292 -1.65 -3.97 0.69
CA ALA A 292 -0.20 -3.97 0.84
C ALA A 292 0.22 -3.98 2.32
N LEU A 293 0.01 -5.13 2.99
CA LEU A 293 0.39 -5.35 4.40
C LEU A 293 1.63 -6.25 4.55
N GLU A 294 2.21 -6.74 3.45
CA GLU A 294 3.55 -7.35 3.41
C GLU A 294 4.12 -7.16 1.99
N LEU A 295 4.74 -5.99 1.75
CA LEU A 295 5.07 -5.54 0.39
C LEU A 295 5.96 -6.52 -0.37
N GLY A 296 6.93 -7.14 0.31
CA GLY A 296 7.89 -8.04 -0.35
C GLY A 296 7.25 -9.33 -0.83
N THR A 297 6.45 -9.97 0.04
CA THR A 297 5.71 -11.21 -0.23
C THR A 297 4.64 -10.97 -1.27
N LEU A 298 3.91 -9.86 -1.18
CA LEU A 298 2.86 -9.54 -2.15
C LEU A 298 3.44 -9.27 -3.55
N ALA A 299 4.57 -8.56 -3.65
CA ALA A 299 5.26 -8.37 -4.92
C ALA A 299 5.74 -9.71 -5.52
N GLU A 300 6.34 -10.59 -4.71
CA GLU A 300 6.75 -11.93 -5.16
C GLU A 300 5.56 -12.79 -5.62
N GLN A 301 4.48 -12.78 -4.83
CA GLN A 301 3.25 -13.50 -5.16
C GLN A 301 2.62 -12.97 -6.45
N GLN A 302 2.61 -11.66 -6.67
CA GLN A 302 2.07 -11.06 -7.89
C GLN A 302 2.85 -11.53 -9.11
N PHE A 303 4.18 -11.44 -9.06
CA PHE A 303 5.02 -11.94 -10.15
C PHE A 303 4.83 -13.44 -10.37
N ALA A 304 4.83 -14.25 -9.30
CA ALA A 304 4.65 -15.70 -9.41
C ALA A 304 3.31 -16.08 -10.06
N SER A 305 2.28 -15.24 -9.88
CA SER A 305 0.97 -15.43 -10.50
C SER A 305 0.89 -14.96 -11.95
N TYR A 306 1.42 -13.78 -12.26
CA TYR A 306 1.19 -13.12 -13.56
C TYR A 306 2.38 -13.24 -14.53
N GLY A 307 3.58 -13.47 -14.01
CA GLY A 307 4.85 -13.45 -14.75
C GLY A 307 5.41 -12.05 -14.96
N HIS A 308 4.75 -11.02 -14.39
CA HIS A 308 5.13 -9.62 -14.42
C HIS A 308 4.48 -8.88 -13.23
N TYR A 309 4.88 -7.64 -12.98
CA TYR A 309 4.13 -6.72 -12.10
C TYR A 309 2.94 -6.13 -12.85
N ALA A 310 1.84 -5.89 -12.14
CA ALA A 310 0.68 -5.27 -12.75
C ALA A 310 1.00 -3.85 -13.27
N GLU A 311 0.36 -3.44 -14.37
CA GLU A 311 0.56 -2.12 -14.98
C GLU A 311 0.26 -0.98 -14.00
N ALA A 312 -0.72 -1.17 -13.12
CA ALA A 312 -1.05 -0.22 -12.06
C ALA A 312 0.13 0.03 -11.08
N ALA A 313 1.04 -0.94 -10.93
CA ALA A 313 2.21 -0.80 -10.06
C ALA A 313 3.46 -0.27 -10.79
N GLN A 314 3.32 0.19 -12.05
CA GLN A 314 4.47 0.51 -12.91
C GLN A 314 5.35 1.64 -12.36
N ASP A 315 4.79 2.66 -11.72
CA ASP A 315 5.60 3.74 -11.12
C ASP A 315 6.58 3.20 -10.08
N TYR A 316 6.16 2.24 -9.26
CA TYR A 316 7.01 1.56 -8.28
C TYR A 316 8.08 0.68 -8.94
N VAL A 317 7.80 0.13 -10.12
CA VAL A 317 8.76 -0.64 -10.92
C VAL A 317 9.79 0.30 -11.55
N ASP A 318 9.36 1.46 -12.06
CA ASP A 318 10.22 2.44 -12.70
C ASP A 318 11.18 3.10 -11.69
N GLU A 319 10.70 3.32 -10.46
CA GLU A 319 11.52 3.76 -9.32
C GLU A 319 12.34 2.63 -8.67
N ARG A 320 12.27 1.41 -9.21
CA ARG A 320 12.95 0.19 -8.74
C ARG A 320 12.59 -0.24 -7.31
N VAL A 321 11.47 0.25 -6.77
CA VAL A 321 11.05 -0.02 -5.40
C VAL A 321 10.66 -1.49 -5.23
N LEU A 322 9.84 -2.05 -6.14
CA LEU A 322 9.42 -3.45 -6.03
C LEU A 322 10.60 -4.41 -6.20
N GLN A 323 11.51 -4.09 -7.11
CA GLN A 323 12.70 -4.90 -7.40
C GLN A 323 13.68 -4.95 -6.21
N GLU A 324 13.72 -3.88 -5.42
CA GLU A 324 14.64 -3.70 -4.30
C GLU A 324 13.96 -3.78 -2.93
N VAL A 325 12.68 -4.20 -2.87
CA VAL A 325 11.87 -4.20 -1.64
C VAL A 325 12.43 -5.06 -0.51
N ARG A 326 13.28 -6.06 -0.83
CA ARG A 326 14.02 -6.86 0.17
C ARG A 326 15.52 -6.54 0.27
N SER A 327 16.02 -5.50 -0.40
CA SER A 327 17.36 -4.97 -0.11
C SER A 327 17.40 -4.34 1.30
N PRO A 328 18.57 -4.01 1.86
CA PRO A 328 18.64 -3.25 3.11
C PRO A 328 17.92 -1.90 3.06
N GLU A 329 17.97 -1.19 1.92
CA GLU A 329 17.19 0.03 1.69
C GLU A 329 15.69 -0.26 1.60
N GLY A 330 15.28 -1.35 0.94
CA GLY A 330 13.88 -1.80 0.92
C GLY A 330 13.37 -2.22 2.29
N PHE A 331 14.21 -2.85 3.11
CA PHE A 331 13.91 -3.17 4.50
C PHE A 331 13.70 -1.90 5.33
N PHE A 332 14.52 -0.86 5.13
CA PHE A 332 14.30 0.44 5.73
C PHE A 332 12.94 1.03 5.31
N LEU A 333 12.64 1.05 4.01
CA LEU A 333 11.38 1.56 3.48
C LEU A 333 10.18 0.81 4.08
N ARG A 334 10.20 -0.52 4.12
CA ARG A 334 9.12 -1.32 4.71
C ARG A 334 8.88 -0.97 6.18
N GLY A 335 9.93 -0.64 6.91
CA GLY A 335 9.79 -0.10 8.27
C GLY A 335 9.00 1.21 8.35
N ALA A 336 9.00 2.02 7.31
CA ALA A 336 8.28 3.28 7.24
C ALA A 336 6.87 3.14 6.65
N VAL A 337 6.67 2.28 5.65
CA VAL A 337 5.42 2.27 4.83
C VAL A 337 4.63 0.97 4.89
N ASP A 338 5.27 -0.14 5.26
CA ASP A 338 4.61 -1.45 5.29
C ASP A 338 3.85 -1.61 6.62
N LEU A 339 2.58 -1.96 6.53
CA LEU A 339 1.66 -1.94 7.66
C LEU A 339 1.92 -3.03 8.69
N ILE A 340 2.56 -4.13 8.29
CA ILE A 340 3.02 -5.15 9.25
C ILE A 340 3.96 -4.55 10.31
N SER A 341 4.70 -3.49 9.97
CA SER A 341 5.57 -2.75 10.90
C SER A 341 4.78 -2.00 11.99
N TYR A 342 3.46 -1.86 11.81
CA TYR A 342 2.55 -1.12 12.70
C TYR A 342 1.48 -2.01 13.33
N VAL A 343 1.47 -3.31 13.03
CA VAL A 343 0.36 -4.24 13.34
C VAL A 343 0.02 -4.31 14.83
N ASP A 344 1.02 -4.20 15.71
CA ASP A 344 0.82 -4.20 17.17
C ASP A 344 0.00 -2.99 17.68
N ALA A 345 -0.02 -1.88 16.94
CA ALA A 345 -0.81 -0.69 17.28
C ALA A 345 -2.26 -0.79 16.76
N LEU A 346 -2.53 -1.68 15.82
CA LEU A 346 -3.80 -1.80 15.09
C LEU A 346 -4.75 -2.75 15.80
N THR A 347 -5.12 -2.41 17.04
CA THR A 347 -5.94 -3.30 17.92
C THR A 347 -7.43 -3.01 17.90
N MET A 348 -7.83 -1.91 17.27
CA MET A 348 -9.21 -1.49 17.10
C MET A 348 -9.95 -2.36 16.07
N PRO A 349 -11.27 -2.27 15.93
CA PRO A 349 -11.97 -2.96 14.84
C PRO A 349 -11.61 -2.40 13.45
N HIS A 350 -11.45 -3.30 12.49
CA HIS A 350 -11.16 -3.01 11.09
C HIS A 350 -12.29 -3.49 10.17
N TYR A 351 -12.51 -2.81 9.06
CA TYR A 351 -13.36 -3.30 7.98
C TYR A 351 -12.60 -3.24 6.66
N LEU A 352 -12.07 -4.39 6.22
CA LEU A 352 -11.18 -4.46 5.06
C LEU A 352 -12.01 -4.57 3.77
N LEU A 353 -12.38 -3.43 3.21
CA LEU A 353 -13.17 -3.36 1.98
C LEU A 353 -12.26 -3.47 0.75
N GLN A 354 -12.46 -4.47 -0.10
CA GLN A 354 -11.56 -4.85 -1.19
C GLN A 354 -12.33 -5.19 -2.46
N ALA A 355 -11.65 -5.21 -3.60
CA ALA A 355 -12.19 -5.65 -4.88
C ALA A 355 -11.67 -7.05 -5.22
N SER A 356 -12.50 -7.90 -5.81
CA SER A 356 -12.06 -9.23 -6.28
C SER A 356 -11.17 -9.16 -7.52
N GLY A 357 -11.27 -8.06 -8.29
CA GLY A 357 -10.54 -7.82 -9.52
C GLY A 357 -9.66 -6.58 -9.47
N ASP A 358 -9.07 -6.30 -8.30
CA ASP A 358 -8.19 -5.15 -8.06
C ASP A 358 -6.94 -5.15 -8.95
N GLU A 359 -6.65 -4.02 -9.61
CA GLU A 359 -5.51 -3.91 -10.52
C GLU A 359 -4.14 -3.93 -9.82
N PHE A 360 -4.06 -3.54 -8.55
CA PHE A 360 -2.82 -3.52 -7.77
C PHE A 360 -2.62 -4.81 -6.97
N PHE A 361 -3.70 -5.37 -6.42
CA PHE A 361 -3.61 -6.43 -5.43
C PHE A 361 -4.20 -7.75 -5.91
N LEU A 362 -3.51 -8.85 -5.59
CA LEU A 362 -4.02 -10.19 -5.86
C LEU A 362 -5.36 -10.42 -5.17
N ALA A 363 -6.27 -11.14 -5.84
CA ALA A 363 -7.56 -11.51 -5.27
C ALA A 363 -7.43 -12.29 -3.95
N ASP A 364 -6.32 -13.02 -3.75
CA ASP A 364 -6.01 -13.79 -2.55
C ASP A 364 -4.99 -13.13 -1.60
N ALA A 365 -4.68 -11.84 -1.79
CA ALA A 365 -3.64 -11.10 -1.05
C ALA A 365 -3.79 -11.20 0.48
N THR A 366 -5.01 -11.18 1.00
CA THR A 366 -5.27 -11.20 2.46
C THR A 366 -4.81 -12.47 3.15
N ARG A 367 -4.66 -13.58 2.41
CA ARG A 367 -4.14 -14.83 2.95
C ARG A 367 -2.73 -14.68 3.55
N ALA A 368 -1.95 -13.69 3.09
CA ALA A 368 -0.60 -13.47 3.57
C ALA A 368 -0.54 -12.85 4.97
N PHE A 369 -1.56 -12.09 5.39
CA PHE A 369 -1.44 -11.21 6.55
C PHE A 369 -2.67 -11.13 7.47
N LEU A 370 -3.87 -11.58 7.04
CA LEU A 370 -5.09 -11.30 7.80
C LEU A 370 -5.04 -11.80 9.25
N ASP A 371 -4.51 -13.01 9.46
CA ASP A 371 -4.35 -13.63 10.77
C ASP A 371 -3.32 -12.92 11.67
N GLN A 372 -2.51 -12.03 11.09
CA GLN A 372 -1.49 -11.26 11.81
C GLN A 372 -2.05 -9.95 12.39
N ILE A 373 -3.19 -9.47 11.88
CA ILE A 373 -3.83 -8.22 12.36
C ILE A 373 -4.56 -8.51 13.68
N PRO A 374 -4.18 -7.87 14.80
CA PRO A 374 -4.88 -8.07 16.06
C PRO A 374 -6.27 -7.44 16.01
N GLY A 375 -7.11 -7.84 16.97
CA GLY A 375 -8.47 -7.36 17.05
C GLY A 375 -9.38 -8.02 16.02
N GLU A 376 -10.48 -7.35 15.72
CA GLU A 376 -11.48 -7.84 14.77
C GLU A 376 -11.24 -7.22 13.40
N SER A 377 -11.12 -8.05 12.36
CA SER A 377 -10.80 -7.61 11.00
C SER A 377 -11.65 -8.31 9.93
N PRO A 378 -13.00 -8.21 9.96
CA PRO A 378 -13.82 -8.70 8.87
C PRO A 378 -13.37 -8.07 7.55
N GLN A 379 -13.17 -8.93 6.56
CA GLN A 379 -12.94 -8.50 5.19
C GLN A 379 -14.25 -8.52 4.40
N ARG A 380 -14.38 -7.58 3.47
CA ARG A 380 -15.41 -7.55 2.45
C ARG A 380 -14.72 -7.47 1.09
N ILE A 381 -14.69 -8.58 0.37
CA ILE A 381 -14.19 -8.62 -1.00
C ILE A 381 -15.40 -8.53 -1.92
N VAL A 382 -15.49 -7.46 -2.72
CA VAL A 382 -16.63 -7.19 -3.61
C VAL A 382 -16.39 -7.88 -4.95
N PRO A 383 -17.22 -8.87 -5.34
CA PRO A 383 -17.10 -9.56 -6.61
C PRO A 383 -17.37 -8.62 -7.80
N ASN A 384 -16.67 -8.83 -8.92
CA ASN A 384 -16.84 -8.07 -10.17
C ASN A 384 -16.60 -6.56 -10.05
N GLU A 385 -15.74 -6.16 -9.12
CA GLU A 385 -15.24 -4.80 -9.00
C GLU A 385 -13.76 -4.73 -9.38
N SER A 386 -13.38 -3.58 -9.94
CA SER A 386 -12.00 -3.10 -10.01
C SER A 386 -11.59 -2.37 -8.74
N HIS A 387 -10.34 -1.92 -8.67
CA HIS A 387 -9.77 -1.11 -7.58
C HIS A 387 -10.64 0.11 -7.22
N GLY A 388 -11.40 0.66 -8.16
CA GLY A 388 -12.32 1.77 -7.89
C GLY A 388 -13.56 1.40 -7.06
N LEU A 389 -14.02 0.14 -7.01
CA LEU A 389 -15.28 -0.26 -6.34
C LEU A 389 -16.56 0.46 -6.84
N GLY A 390 -16.55 0.93 -8.09
CA GLY A 390 -17.57 1.83 -8.63
C GLY A 390 -18.88 1.17 -9.09
N HIS A 391 -18.89 -0.11 -9.45
CA HIS A 391 -20.06 -0.72 -10.11
C HIS A 391 -21.23 -0.98 -9.15
N ASN A 392 -20.95 -1.28 -7.87
CA ASN A 392 -21.91 -1.66 -6.84
C ASN A 392 -21.89 -0.72 -5.63
N LEU A 393 -21.63 0.56 -5.87
CA LEU A 393 -21.45 1.58 -4.83
C LEU A 393 -22.52 1.53 -3.72
N GLN A 394 -23.80 1.41 -4.06
CA GLN A 394 -24.88 1.39 -3.05
C GLN A 394 -24.78 0.20 -2.10
N THR A 395 -24.41 -0.98 -2.60
CA THR A 395 -24.22 -2.19 -1.79
C THR A 395 -23.01 -2.03 -0.88
N ASN A 396 -21.92 -1.46 -1.41
CA ASN A 396 -20.69 -1.21 -0.66
C ASN A 396 -20.95 -0.24 0.50
N LEU A 397 -21.69 0.84 0.24
CA LEU A 397 -22.12 1.78 1.28
C LEU A 397 -23.04 1.16 2.32
N SER A 398 -24.00 0.33 1.90
CA SER A 398 -24.93 -0.31 2.83
C SER A 398 -24.19 -1.22 3.81
N GLY A 399 -23.25 -2.04 3.30
CA GLY A 399 -22.39 -2.89 4.12
C GLY A 399 -21.50 -2.09 5.08
N LEU A 400 -20.84 -1.05 4.58
CA LEU A 400 -20.05 -0.13 5.39
C LEU A 400 -20.89 0.55 6.48
N THR A 401 -22.07 1.06 6.12
CA THR A 401 -22.97 1.75 7.06
C THR A 401 -23.49 0.80 8.13
N ALA A 402 -23.83 -0.45 7.77
CA ALA A 402 -24.26 -1.45 8.76
C ALA A 402 -23.14 -1.79 9.75
N TRP A 403 -21.91 -1.99 9.27
CA TRP A 403 -20.75 -2.22 10.13
C TRP A 403 -20.47 -1.01 11.02
N TYR A 404 -20.52 0.21 10.46
CA TYR A 404 -20.35 1.46 11.20
C TYR A 404 -21.38 1.58 12.33
N GLN A 405 -22.66 1.32 12.05
CA GLN A 405 -23.72 1.33 13.06
C GLN A 405 -23.48 0.29 14.16
N ALA A 406 -22.92 -0.88 13.84
CA ALA A 406 -22.54 -1.89 14.84
C ALA A 406 -21.41 -1.41 15.76
N ILE A 407 -20.42 -0.69 15.20
CA ILE A 407 -19.37 -0.02 16.00
C ILE A 407 -19.99 1.01 16.95
N LEU A 408 -20.82 1.92 16.45
CA LEU A 408 -21.48 2.94 17.28
C LEU A 408 -22.37 2.35 18.38
N ALA A 409 -23.02 1.22 18.09
CA ALA A 409 -23.90 0.54 19.02
C ALA A 409 -23.16 -0.40 19.99
N GLU A 410 -21.83 -0.50 19.89
CA GLU A 410 -20.99 -1.46 20.62
C GLU A 410 -21.51 -2.91 20.51
N GLN A 411 -22.17 -3.25 19.39
CA GLN A 411 -22.71 -4.59 19.18
C GLN A 411 -21.63 -5.51 18.61
N PRO A 412 -21.52 -6.76 19.09
CA PRO A 412 -20.67 -7.76 18.48
C PRO A 412 -21.04 -7.93 17.00
N ARG A 413 -20.03 -7.86 16.13
CA ARG A 413 -20.21 -8.15 14.71
C ARG A 413 -20.30 -9.68 14.54
N PRO A 414 -21.03 -10.17 13.54
CA PRO A 414 -21.06 -11.58 13.20
C PRO A 414 -19.66 -12.13 12.88
N GLY A 415 -19.34 -13.28 13.46
CA GLY A 415 -18.09 -14.00 13.26
C GLY A 415 -18.31 -15.31 12.51
N PHE A 416 -17.26 -15.78 11.84
CA PHE A 416 -17.23 -17.10 11.22
C PHE A 416 -15.81 -17.67 11.18
N THR A 417 -15.70 -18.98 11.03
CA THR A 417 -14.42 -19.69 10.84
C THR A 417 -14.40 -20.40 9.49
N GLU A 418 -13.21 -20.54 8.94
CA GLU A 418 -12.94 -21.23 7.68
C GLU A 418 -12.00 -22.40 7.93
N GLU A 419 -12.37 -23.59 7.45
CA GLU A 419 -11.51 -24.78 7.53
C GLU A 419 -11.55 -25.54 6.21
N VAL A 420 -10.38 -25.83 5.63
CA VAL A 420 -10.26 -26.66 4.43
C VAL A 420 -9.79 -28.06 4.81
N THR A 421 -10.62 -29.07 4.55
CA THR A 421 -10.28 -30.48 4.74
C THR A 421 -10.60 -31.26 3.47
N ASP A 422 -9.64 -32.02 2.95
CA ASP A 422 -9.80 -32.86 1.76
C ASP A 422 -10.42 -32.11 0.54
N GLY A 423 -10.05 -30.83 0.36
CA GLY A 423 -10.56 -29.98 -0.72
C GLY A 423 -11.97 -29.43 -0.50
N VAL A 424 -12.54 -29.59 0.69
CA VAL A 424 -13.84 -29.00 1.08
C VAL A 424 -13.58 -27.86 2.04
N LEU A 425 -14.02 -26.65 1.66
CA LEU A 425 -14.08 -25.49 2.52
C LEU A 425 -15.36 -25.56 3.37
N THR A 426 -15.19 -25.61 4.67
CA THR A 426 -16.27 -25.54 5.67
C THR A 426 -16.28 -24.17 6.30
N ILE A 427 -17.45 -23.52 6.26
CA ILE A 427 -17.69 -22.24 6.91
C ILE A 427 -18.68 -22.42 8.04
N GLN A 428 -18.25 -22.07 9.25
CA GLN A 428 -19.08 -22.11 10.45
C GLN A 428 -19.34 -20.68 10.93
N THR A 429 -20.61 -20.30 10.99
CA THR A 429 -21.05 -18.98 11.48
C THR A 429 -21.46 -19.03 12.95
N ASP A 430 -21.27 -17.93 13.69
CA ASP A 430 -21.68 -17.79 15.09
C ASP A 430 -23.11 -17.23 15.27
N GLN A 431 -23.66 -16.66 14.20
CA GLN A 431 -24.99 -16.09 14.08
C GLN A 431 -25.63 -16.60 12.77
N GLU A 432 -26.97 -16.64 12.71
CA GLU A 432 -27.68 -17.07 11.51
C GLU A 432 -27.59 -15.97 10.41
N PRO A 433 -26.96 -16.26 9.26
CA PRO A 433 -26.89 -15.31 8.16
C PRO A 433 -28.23 -15.19 7.43
N SER A 434 -28.55 -14.00 6.92
CA SER A 434 -29.65 -13.76 5.99
C SER A 434 -29.48 -14.53 4.68
N SER A 435 -28.23 -14.66 4.22
CA SER A 435 -27.87 -15.47 3.06
C SER A 435 -26.37 -15.75 3.03
N VAL A 436 -26.00 -16.88 2.42
CA VAL A 436 -24.61 -17.23 2.10
C VAL A 436 -24.51 -17.49 0.60
N THR A 437 -23.56 -16.84 -0.07
CA THR A 437 -23.38 -16.91 -1.53
C THR A 437 -21.95 -17.29 -1.87
N LEU A 438 -21.78 -18.39 -2.61
CA LEU A 438 -20.52 -18.71 -3.27
C LEU A 438 -20.40 -17.91 -4.57
N TRP A 439 -19.31 -17.19 -4.71
CA TRP A 439 -18.88 -16.56 -5.95
C TRP A 439 -17.72 -17.37 -6.54
N MET A 440 -17.81 -17.70 -7.82
CA MET A 440 -16.76 -18.41 -8.55
C MET A 440 -16.37 -17.69 -9.82
N ALA A 441 -15.07 -17.61 -10.10
CA ALA A 441 -14.53 -17.16 -11.38
C ALA A 441 -13.48 -18.17 -11.88
N SER A 442 -13.32 -18.26 -13.20
CA SER A 442 -12.34 -19.16 -13.84
C SER A 442 -11.44 -18.37 -14.77
N ASN A 443 -10.14 -18.65 -14.74
CA ASN A 443 -9.18 -18.17 -15.73
C ASN A 443 -8.41 -19.37 -16.34
N PRO A 444 -8.50 -19.60 -17.67
CA PRO A 444 -7.89 -20.78 -18.30
C PRO A 444 -6.35 -20.75 -18.36
N ASP A 445 -5.72 -19.60 -18.14
CA ASP A 445 -4.30 -19.37 -18.43
C ASP A 445 -3.44 -19.27 -17.17
N VAL A 446 -3.72 -18.27 -16.32
CA VAL A 446 -2.93 -17.92 -15.13
C VAL A 446 -3.86 -17.55 -13.97
N PRO A 447 -3.42 -17.58 -12.69
CA PRO A 447 -4.26 -17.20 -11.54
C PRO A 447 -4.41 -15.66 -11.43
N ASP A 448 -4.84 -15.03 -12.53
CA ASP A 448 -5.12 -13.61 -12.65
C ASP A 448 -6.62 -13.36 -12.74
N PHE A 449 -7.18 -12.79 -11.68
CA PHE A 449 -8.61 -12.53 -11.55
C PHE A 449 -8.93 -11.02 -11.57
N ARG A 450 -7.98 -10.20 -12.02
CA ARG A 450 -8.16 -8.75 -12.18
C ARG A 450 -9.31 -8.44 -13.15
N TYR A 451 -10.01 -7.34 -12.90
CA TYR A 451 -11.18 -6.97 -13.68
C TYR A 451 -10.82 -6.67 -15.15
N ASP A 452 -9.65 -6.11 -15.42
CA ASP A 452 -9.10 -5.91 -16.77
C ASP A 452 -8.88 -7.23 -17.54
N THR A 453 -8.71 -8.34 -16.81
CA THR A 453 -8.35 -9.65 -17.34
C THR A 453 -9.58 -10.54 -17.54
N ILE A 454 -10.48 -10.57 -16.56
CA ILE A 454 -11.66 -11.46 -16.58
C ILE A 454 -13.01 -10.73 -16.59
N ALA A 455 -13.03 -9.40 -16.53
CA ALA A 455 -14.24 -8.58 -16.41
C ALA A 455 -15.15 -9.03 -15.25
N ASP A 456 -16.47 -9.09 -15.47
CA ASP A 456 -17.49 -9.48 -14.49
C ASP A 456 -17.72 -11.00 -14.41
N ALA A 457 -16.65 -11.80 -14.52
CA ALA A 457 -16.73 -13.25 -14.58
C ALA A 457 -17.12 -13.96 -13.27
N TRP A 458 -17.11 -13.29 -12.11
CA TRP A 458 -17.53 -13.92 -10.85
C TRP A 458 -19.03 -14.21 -10.87
N GLN A 459 -19.39 -15.49 -10.80
CA GLN A 459 -20.77 -15.98 -10.84
C GLN A 459 -21.26 -16.38 -9.44
N PRO A 460 -22.44 -15.89 -9.00
CA PRO A 460 -22.99 -16.22 -7.69
C PRO A 460 -23.80 -17.53 -7.70
N THR A 461 -23.70 -18.29 -6.62
CA THR A 461 -24.53 -19.45 -6.28
C THR A 461 -24.90 -19.36 -4.80
N VAL A 462 -26.19 -19.26 -4.48
CA VAL A 462 -26.66 -19.29 -3.08
C VAL A 462 -26.41 -20.67 -2.48
N LEU A 463 -25.84 -20.71 -1.28
CA LEU A 463 -25.58 -21.94 -0.54
C LEU A 463 -26.69 -22.20 0.47
N ASP A 464 -27.18 -23.44 0.48
CA ASP A 464 -28.01 -23.96 1.56
C ASP A 464 -27.10 -24.51 2.68
N PRO A 465 -27.48 -24.35 3.96
CA PRO A 465 -26.71 -24.92 5.06
C PRO A 465 -26.72 -26.46 5.02
N THR A 466 -25.57 -27.09 5.24
CA THR A 466 -25.45 -28.55 5.39
C THR A 466 -25.85 -29.02 6.80
N ASP A 467 -25.62 -28.16 7.79
CA ASP A 467 -26.10 -28.23 9.19
C ASP A 467 -26.40 -26.79 9.65
N PRO A 468 -27.18 -26.53 10.73
CA PRO A 468 -27.45 -25.16 11.16
C PRO A 468 -26.17 -24.33 11.32
N GLN A 469 -26.09 -23.21 10.59
CA GLN A 469 -24.94 -22.29 10.56
C GLN A 469 -23.65 -22.87 9.97
N THR A 470 -23.72 -24.01 9.29
CA THR A 470 -22.61 -24.68 8.62
C THR A 470 -22.85 -24.74 7.12
N TYR A 471 -21.85 -24.33 6.34
CA TYR A 471 -21.90 -24.30 4.87
C TYR A 471 -20.65 -24.97 4.32
N GLU A 472 -20.80 -25.78 3.26
CA GLU A 472 -19.69 -26.49 2.63
C GLU A 472 -19.58 -26.12 1.16
N VAL A 473 -18.35 -25.85 0.71
CA VAL A 473 -18.00 -25.58 -0.69
C VAL A 473 -16.92 -26.55 -1.13
N GLN A 474 -17.13 -27.24 -2.24
CA GLN A 474 -16.09 -28.07 -2.85
C GLN A 474 -15.13 -27.17 -3.65
N LEU A 475 -13.87 -27.13 -3.24
CA LEU A 475 -12.80 -26.45 -3.97
C LEU A 475 -12.26 -27.39 -5.06
N SER A 476 -12.89 -27.40 -6.23
CA SER A 476 -12.50 -28.29 -7.32
C SER A 476 -11.35 -27.71 -8.14
N THR A 477 -10.29 -28.48 -8.36
CA THR A 477 -9.25 -28.14 -9.32
C THR A 477 -9.78 -28.36 -10.76
N PRO A 478 -9.77 -27.34 -11.63
CA PRO A 478 -10.17 -27.50 -13.02
C PRO A 478 -9.14 -28.33 -13.81
N ASP A 479 -9.58 -28.98 -14.89
CA ASP A 479 -8.69 -29.75 -15.78
C ASP A 479 -7.61 -28.86 -16.44
N GLN A 480 -7.91 -27.57 -16.62
CA GLN A 480 -7.03 -26.54 -17.18
C GLN A 480 -7.31 -25.20 -16.50
N GLY A 481 -6.26 -24.39 -16.29
CA GLY A 481 -6.35 -23.07 -15.69
C GLY A 481 -6.56 -23.09 -14.18
N TYR A 482 -7.27 -22.08 -13.69
CA TYR A 482 -7.47 -21.78 -12.28
C TYR A 482 -8.92 -21.37 -12.02
N ASP A 483 -9.47 -21.88 -10.91
CA ASP A 483 -10.78 -21.47 -10.38
C ASP A 483 -10.57 -20.73 -9.05
N ALA A 484 -11.19 -19.56 -8.90
CA ALA A 484 -11.24 -18.81 -7.65
C ALA A 484 -12.62 -18.96 -7.00
N HIS A 485 -12.63 -19.17 -5.69
CA HIS A 485 -13.83 -19.35 -4.87
C HIS A 485 -13.83 -18.33 -3.73
N LEU A 486 -14.95 -17.65 -3.55
CA LEU A 486 -15.16 -16.63 -2.52
C LEU A 486 -16.55 -16.82 -1.92
N VAL A 487 -16.69 -16.86 -0.60
CA VAL A 487 -18.00 -16.93 0.05
C VAL A 487 -18.35 -15.58 0.66
N GLU A 488 -19.49 -15.03 0.23
CA GLU A 488 -20.10 -13.83 0.79
C GLU A 488 -21.16 -14.23 1.83
N LEU A 489 -21.07 -13.65 3.03
CA LEU A 489 -22.01 -13.83 4.12
C LEU A 489 -22.74 -12.52 4.40
N ARG A 490 -24.06 -12.58 4.47
CA ARG A 490 -24.91 -11.42 4.81
C ARG A 490 -25.61 -11.67 6.12
N PHE A 491 -25.58 -10.68 7.01
CA PHE A 491 -26.25 -10.73 8.31
C PHE A 491 -27.14 -9.49 8.48
N PRO A 492 -28.21 -9.58 9.28
CA PRO A 492 -29.00 -8.41 9.64
C PRO A 492 -28.14 -7.31 10.25
N GLY A 493 -28.31 -6.07 9.80
CA GLY A 493 -27.73 -4.88 10.43
C GLY A 493 -28.50 -4.46 11.69
N VAL A 494 -27.88 -3.56 12.47
CA VAL A 494 -28.44 -3.06 13.74
C VAL A 494 -29.79 -2.37 13.55
N ASP A 495 -29.95 -1.64 12.45
CA ASP A 495 -31.19 -0.92 12.12
C ASP A 495 -32.26 -1.81 11.46
N GLY A 496 -31.91 -3.05 11.08
CA GLY A 496 -32.75 -3.97 10.32
C GLY A 496 -33.07 -3.51 8.89
N MET A 497 -32.43 -2.45 8.40
CA MET A 497 -32.57 -1.89 7.04
C MET A 497 -31.35 -2.20 6.18
N ASN A 498 -30.15 -2.01 6.74
CA ASN A 498 -28.88 -2.36 6.12
C ASN A 498 -28.45 -3.78 6.53
N GLU A 499 -27.57 -4.39 5.75
CA GLU A 499 -26.98 -5.71 6.05
C GLU A 499 -25.49 -5.57 6.33
N GLN A 500 -25.00 -6.29 7.33
CA GLN A 500 -23.56 -6.50 7.51
C GLN A 500 -23.11 -7.55 6.48
N ILE A 501 -22.09 -7.24 5.69
CA ILE A 501 -21.63 -8.09 4.58
C ILE A 501 -20.15 -8.40 4.76
N TYR A 502 -19.82 -9.67 4.89
CA TYR A 502 -18.44 -10.15 5.04
C TYR A 502 -18.11 -11.20 3.99
N SER A 503 -16.81 -11.46 3.84
CA SER A 503 -16.25 -12.35 2.83
C SER A 503 -15.25 -13.30 3.47
N SER A 504 -15.27 -14.55 3.04
CA SER A 504 -14.16 -15.48 3.29
C SER A 504 -12.88 -15.01 2.60
N HIS A 505 -11.78 -15.71 2.84
CA HIS A 505 -10.66 -15.65 1.90
C HIS A 505 -11.09 -16.08 0.49
N VAL A 506 -10.36 -15.59 -0.52
CA VAL A 506 -10.40 -16.18 -1.86
C VAL A 506 -9.53 -17.43 -1.88
N TYR A 507 -10.09 -18.55 -2.34
CA TYR A 507 -9.37 -19.81 -2.54
C TYR A 507 -9.19 -20.05 -4.04
N ILE A 508 -7.94 -20.09 -4.49
CA ILE A 508 -7.58 -20.36 -5.88
C ILE A 508 -7.12 -21.82 -6.00
N THR A 509 -7.70 -22.55 -6.94
CA THR A 509 -7.34 -23.94 -7.24
C THR A 509 -6.96 -24.11 -8.71
N PRO A 510 -5.85 -24.80 -9.04
CA PRO A 510 -4.84 -25.31 -8.09
C PRO A 510 -4.06 -24.17 -7.40
N GLU A 511 -3.47 -24.45 -6.24
CA GLU A 511 -2.76 -23.44 -5.42
C GLU A 511 -1.36 -23.08 -5.98
N ASN A 512 -0.89 -23.76 -7.03
CA ASN A 512 0.42 -23.46 -7.60
C ASN A 512 0.40 -22.10 -8.32
N ARG A 513 1.55 -21.42 -8.30
CA ARG A 513 1.77 -20.20 -9.09
C ARG A 513 2.68 -20.56 -10.27
N PRO A 514 2.31 -20.24 -11.53
CA PRO A 514 2.96 -20.82 -12.71
C PRO A 514 4.31 -20.20 -13.07
N PHE A 515 4.67 -19.06 -12.47
CA PHE A 515 5.92 -18.38 -12.74
C PHE A 515 6.84 -18.43 -11.53
N GLU A 516 8.14 -18.52 -11.81
CA GLU A 516 9.19 -18.36 -10.83
C GLU A 516 9.92 -17.05 -11.14
N LEU A 517 10.23 -16.28 -10.11
CA LEU A 517 11.20 -15.21 -10.23
C LEU A 517 12.56 -15.86 -10.43
N ASP A 518 13.22 -15.61 -11.57
CA ASP A 518 14.58 -16.11 -11.86
C ASP A 518 15.56 -15.76 -10.72
N GLN A 519 15.30 -14.66 -10.01
CA GLN A 519 15.86 -14.30 -8.72
C GLN A 519 14.74 -13.64 -7.88
N PRO A 520 14.40 -14.14 -6.68
CA PRO A 520 13.46 -13.46 -5.78
C PRO A 520 13.83 -11.99 -5.59
N LEU A 521 12.84 -11.14 -5.31
CA LEU A 521 13.05 -9.70 -5.13
C LEU A 521 14.02 -9.47 -3.97
N GLY A 522 15.30 -9.25 -4.25
CA GLY A 522 16.36 -9.19 -3.23
C GLY A 522 17.12 -10.49 -2.97
N GLU A 523 17.07 -11.48 -3.87
CA GLU A 523 18.22 -12.34 -4.07
C GLU A 523 19.17 -11.66 -5.07
N PRO A 524 20.25 -11.01 -4.64
CA PRO A 524 21.47 -11.62 -5.11
C PRO A 524 21.45 -13.03 -4.44
N THR A 525 21.57 -14.13 -5.17
CA THR A 525 21.36 -15.52 -4.69
C THR A 525 21.24 -15.73 -3.17
N SER A 526 20.07 -16.18 -2.69
CA SER A 526 19.58 -16.43 -1.32
C SER A 526 20.49 -15.95 -0.17
N LEU A 527 19.97 -15.31 0.88
CA LEU A 527 20.76 -14.97 2.08
C LEU A 527 21.75 -16.09 2.54
N PRO A 528 21.39 -17.40 2.43
CA PRO A 528 22.33 -18.54 2.56
C PRO A 528 23.44 -18.65 1.49
N GLN A 529 23.16 -18.47 0.20
CA GLN A 529 24.17 -18.44 -0.87
C GLN A 529 25.05 -17.18 -0.78
N TRP A 530 24.50 -16.03 -0.38
CA TRP A 530 25.28 -14.84 0.01
C TRP A 530 26.24 -15.09 1.13
N ARG A 531 25.71 -15.69 2.20
CA ARG A 531 26.50 -16.17 3.32
C ARG A 531 27.53 -17.20 2.84
N CYS A 532 27.27 -18.02 1.83
CA CYS A 532 28.31 -18.87 1.25
C CYS A 532 29.39 -18.05 0.50
N ASP A 533 29.02 -17.04 -0.28
CA ASP A 533 29.97 -16.25 -1.08
C ASP A 533 30.84 -15.33 -0.21
N VAL A 534 30.27 -14.71 0.83
CA VAL A 534 31.01 -14.01 1.88
C VAL A 534 31.92 -15.00 2.62
N GLY A 535 31.43 -16.21 2.90
CA GLY A 535 32.18 -17.27 3.60
C GLY A 535 33.34 -17.83 2.78
N ALA A 536 33.17 -17.91 1.46
CA ALA A 536 34.22 -18.24 0.51
C ALA A 536 35.25 -17.11 0.38
N GLY A 537 34.81 -15.85 0.51
CA GLY A 537 35.65 -14.66 0.44
C GLY A 537 36.49 -14.38 1.69
N VAL A 538 35.91 -14.47 2.89
CA VAL A 538 36.58 -14.15 4.17
C VAL A 538 36.83 -15.36 5.09
N GLY A 539 36.20 -16.50 4.82
CA GLY A 539 36.28 -17.73 5.62
C GLY A 539 35.14 -17.85 6.64
N GLU A 540 34.38 -18.94 6.61
CA GLU A 540 33.40 -19.26 7.67
C GLU A 540 34.08 -19.31 9.04
N GLY A 541 33.64 -18.46 9.97
CA GLY A 541 34.21 -18.31 11.32
C GLY A 541 35.20 -17.16 11.47
N ASP A 542 35.46 -16.37 10.43
CA ASP A 542 36.11 -15.07 10.55
C ASP A 542 35.16 -14.06 11.23
N PRO A 543 35.61 -13.26 12.21
CA PRO A 543 34.76 -12.25 12.85
C PRO A 543 34.13 -11.23 11.88
N LEU A 544 34.68 -11.06 10.68
CA LEU A 544 34.15 -10.19 9.63
C LEU A 544 32.99 -10.81 8.84
N TYR A 545 32.83 -12.13 8.93
CA TYR A 545 31.81 -12.87 8.20
C TYR A 545 30.40 -12.40 8.54
N ASP A 546 30.05 -12.42 9.82
CA ASP A 546 28.73 -12.00 10.30
C ASP A 546 28.47 -10.52 9.96
N THR A 547 29.49 -9.67 10.11
CA THR A 547 29.42 -8.23 9.79
C THR A 547 29.19 -7.96 8.31
N LEU A 548 29.87 -8.66 7.40
CA LEU A 548 29.75 -8.44 5.96
C LEU A 548 28.48 -9.08 5.38
N ALA A 549 28.02 -10.18 5.96
CA ALA A 549 26.78 -10.86 5.56
C ALA A 549 25.52 -10.03 5.89
N ASP A 550 25.54 -9.23 6.95
CA ASP A 550 24.42 -8.38 7.34
C ASP A 550 24.47 -6.99 6.67
N ALA A 551 25.62 -6.58 6.13
CA ALA A 551 25.83 -5.23 5.58
C ALA A 551 25.72 -5.10 4.05
N LEU A 552 25.66 -6.22 3.31
CA LEU A 552 25.54 -6.26 1.85
C LEU A 552 24.21 -6.91 1.41
N PRO A 553 23.64 -6.56 0.24
CA PRO A 553 24.10 -5.53 -0.69
C PRO A 553 23.87 -4.11 -0.12
N MET A 554 24.66 -3.13 -0.53
CA MET A 554 24.49 -1.75 -0.06
C MET A 554 24.68 -0.73 -1.17
N VAL A 555 23.92 0.37 -1.13
CA VAL A 555 24.18 1.52 -2.00
C VAL A 555 25.07 2.53 -1.29
N VAL A 556 26.17 2.92 -1.91
CA VAL A 556 27.06 3.99 -1.40
C VAL A 556 27.34 4.95 -2.54
N ARG A 557 27.08 6.23 -2.32
CA ARG A 557 27.27 7.30 -3.31
C ARG A 557 26.56 7.00 -4.63
N GLY A 558 25.35 6.46 -4.54
CA GLY A 558 24.51 6.07 -5.68
C GLY A 558 24.97 4.83 -6.45
N GLU A 559 25.96 4.07 -5.96
CA GLU A 559 26.42 2.83 -6.58
C GLU A 559 26.12 1.62 -5.69
N LEU A 560 25.52 0.59 -6.30
CA LEU A 560 25.23 -0.67 -5.63
C LEU A 560 26.50 -1.50 -5.49
N ILE A 561 26.91 -1.72 -4.24
CA ILE A 561 27.95 -2.67 -3.85
C ILE A 561 27.24 -3.98 -3.54
N ALA A 562 27.20 -4.84 -4.55
CA ALA A 562 26.43 -6.09 -4.49
C ALA A 562 27.22 -7.25 -3.90
N ASP A 563 28.56 -7.28 -4.04
CA ASP A 563 29.39 -8.43 -3.70
C ASP A 563 30.73 -8.05 -3.03
N VAL A 564 31.43 -9.04 -2.46
CA VAL A 564 32.72 -8.81 -1.79
C VAL A 564 33.80 -8.27 -2.75
N PRO A 565 33.94 -8.77 -3.99
CA PRO A 565 34.83 -8.15 -4.98
C PRO A 565 34.52 -6.67 -5.27
N ALA A 566 33.27 -6.32 -5.55
CA ALA A 566 32.80 -4.96 -5.77
C ALA A 566 33.02 -4.10 -4.54
N LEU A 567 32.87 -4.69 -3.36
CA LEU A 567 33.19 -4.03 -2.11
C LEU A 567 34.69 -3.73 -1.99
N VAL A 568 35.54 -4.71 -2.28
CA VAL A 568 37.00 -4.52 -2.27
C VAL A 568 37.39 -3.45 -3.29
N ASP A 569 36.81 -3.48 -4.48
CA ASP A 569 37.03 -2.47 -5.52
C ASP A 569 36.58 -1.09 -5.05
N ALA A 570 35.42 -0.98 -4.41
CA ALA A 570 34.91 0.26 -3.84
C ALA A 570 35.80 0.80 -2.71
N LEU A 571 36.25 -0.05 -1.79
CA LEU A 571 37.11 0.33 -0.65
C LEU A 571 38.55 0.68 -1.06
N THR A 572 39.05 0.10 -2.15
CA THR A 572 40.44 0.30 -2.61
C THR A 572 40.57 1.37 -3.69
N ALA A 573 39.45 1.91 -4.18
CA ALA A 573 39.45 2.99 -5.15
C ALA A 573 40.06 4.27 -4.54
N ASP A 574 41.15 4.76 -5.12
CA ASP A 574 41.89 5.94 -4.64
C ASP A 574 42.06 7.05 -5.70
N GLY A 575 41.36 6.91 -6.83
CA GLY A 575 41.49 7.78 -8.00
C GLY A 575 40.87 9.16 -7.82
N THR A 576 39.66 9.33 -8.36
CA THR A 576 38.88 10.56 -8.32
C THR A 576 38.40 10.89 -6.90
N GLU A 577 38.03 12.14 -6.67
CA GLU A 577 37.46 12.57 -5.38
C GLU A 577 36.17 11.81 -5.05
N GLU A 578 35.37 11.46 -6.07
CA GLU A 578 34.16 10.64 -5.92
C GLU A 578 34.51 9.20 -5.50
N GLU A 579 35.52 8.59 -6.14
CA GLU A 579 36.01 7.26 -5.77
C GLU A 579 36.55 7.23 -4.34
N GLN A 580 37.28 8.27 -3.93
CA GLN A 580 37.75 8.40 -2.55
C GLN A 580 36.61 8.61 -1.56
N ALA A 581 35.61 9.44 -1.91
CA ALA A 581 34.42 9.65 -1.09
C ALA A 581 33.66 8.34 -0.92
N ARG A 582 33.39 7.63 -2.01
CA ARG A 582 32.75 6.32 -2.03
C ARG A 582 33.53 5.30 -1.19
N ALA A 583 34.84 5.22 -1.33
CA ALA A 583 35.68 4.34 -0.52
C ALA A 583 35.54 4.63 0.98
N GLN A 584 35.59 5.91 1.36
CA GLN A 584 35.48 6.32 2.76
C GLN A 584 34.07 6.12 3.32
N CYS A 585 33.03 6.38 2.53
CA CYS A 585 31.65 6.18 2.95
C CYS A 585 31.27 4.68 2.99
N ALA A 586 31.82 3.86 2.09
CA ALA A 586 31.69 2.41 2.15
C ALA A 586 32.40 1.85 3.38
N ALA A 587 33.60 2.35 3.69
CA ALA A 587 34.33 2.00 4.91
C ALA A 587 33.56 2.40 6.18
N ALA A 588 33.00 3.60 6.19
CA ALA A 588 32.19 4.11 7.30
C ALA A 588 30.88 3.35 7.47
N ARG A 589 30.29 2.90 6.36
CA ARG A 589 29.10 2.06 6.32
C ARG A 589 29.35 0.64 6.83
N LEU A 590 30.51 0.06 6.52
CA LEU A 590 30.87 -1.31 6.92
C LEU A 590 31.54 -1.43 8.28
N ASN A 591 32.15 -0.34 8.74
CA ASN A 591 32.72 -0.19 10.06
C ASN A 591 33.59 -1.37 10.55
N VAL A 592 34.65 -1.65 9.78
CA VAL A 592 35.46 -2.87 9.94
C VAL A 592 36.53 -2.77 11.03
N GLU A 593 36.91 -1.57 11.49
CA GLU A 593 37.98 -1.44 12.47
C GLU A 593 37.43 -1.33 13.90
N LEU A 594 37.40 -2.47 14.61
CA LEU A 594 37.21 -2.67 16.07
C LEU A 594 35.92 -3.38 16.54
N GLY A 595 35.16 -4.00 15.63
CA GLY A 595 34.21 -5.06 16.01
C GLY A 595 33.08 -4.63 16.95
N ALA A 596 32.67 -3.37 16.92
CA ALA A 596 31.52 -2.88 17.68
C ALA A 596 31.01 -1.52 17.18
N LEU A 597 30.47 -1.41 15.96
CA LEU A 597 29.62 -0.27 15.58
C LEU A 597 28.55 -0.72 14.56
N ASP A 598 27.36 -0.98 15.08
CA ASP A 598 26.11 -1.28 14.34
C ASP A 598 25.57 0.01 13.65
N TRP A 599 24.77 -0.13 12.59
CA TRP A 599 24.16 0.96 11.80
C TRP A 599 23.44 2.00 12.67
N TYR A 600 22.84 1.52 13.78
CA TYR A 600 22.11 2.32 14.77
C TYR A 600 22.97 2.79 15.95
N VAL A 601 24.29 2.75 15.85
CA VAL A 601 25.16 3.31 16.87
C VAL A 601 25.25 4.82 16.73
N ARG A 602 25.17 5.49 17.87
CA ARG A 602 25.36 6.93 18.00
C ARG A 602 26.83 7.30 17.76
N ALA A 603 27.11 8.00 16.67
CA ALA A 603 28.43 8.58 16.37
C ALA A 603 28.71 9.80 17.26
N THR A 604 27.67 10.51 17.69
CA THR A 604 27.74 11.59 18.68
C THR A 604 26.60 11.47 19.70
N ALA A 605 26.53 12.36 20.70
CA ALA A 605 25.42 12.34 21.67
C ALA A 605 24.04 12.42 21.00
N ASP A 606 23.95 13.13 19.87
CA ASP A 606 22.69 13.49 19.24
C ASP A 606 22.49 12.85 17.86
N THR A 607 23.53 12.26 17.25
CA THR A 607 23.46 11.76 15.86
C THR A 607 23.95 10.31 15.69
N PHE A 608 23.29 9.58 14.80
CA PHE A 608 23.64 8.21 14.45
C PHE A 608 24.60 8.12 13.26
N VAL A 609 25.33 7.00 13.15
CA VAL A 609 26.23 6.74 12.01
C VAL A 609 25.48 6.85 10.68
N TRP A 610 24.29 6.26 10.57
CA TRP A 610 23.48 6.32 9.35
C TRP A 610 23.09 7.76 8.95
N GLU A 611 22.82 8.66 9.90
CA GLU A 611 22.49 10.07 9.60
C GLU A 611 23.68 10.81 8.97
N HIS A 612 24.90 10.47 9.39
CA HIS A 612 26.11 10.99 8.77
C HIS A 612 26.32 10.44 7.36
N ILE A 613 26.03 9.15 7.12
CA ILE A 613 26.12 8.57 5.78
C ILE A 613 25.04 9.15 4.86
N ALA A 614 23.80 9.27 5.31
CA ALA A 614 22.70 9.90 4.57
C ALA A 614 23.03 11.35 4.15
N SER A 615 23.64 12.12 5.07
CA SER A 615 24.14 13.46 4.74
C SER A 615 25.26 13.42 3.68
N ALA A 616 26.15 12.42 3.77
CA ALA A 616 27.23 12.25 2.82
C ALA A 616 26.72 11.90 1.42
N GLU A 617 25.62 11.17 1.28
CA GLU A 617 25.00 10.84 -0.03
C GLU A 617 24.57 12.09 -0.80
N GLN A 618 24.10 13.12 -0.09
CA GLN A 618 23.58 14.36 -0.69
C GLN A 618 24.66 15.44 -0.90
N GLU A 619 25.85 15.22 -0.38
CA GLU A 619 26.96 16.18 -0.39
C GLU A 619 27.80 16.11 -1.67
N SER A 620 28.59 17.15 -1.95
CA SER A 620 29.64 17.04 -2.97
C SER A 620 30.69 16.00 -2.57
N ALA A 621 31.39 15.41 -3.54
CA ALA A 621 32.45 14.43 -3.29
C ALA A 621 33.43 14.85 -2.18
N ALA A 622 33.94 16.10 -2.24
CA ALA A 622 34.80 16.66 -1.19
C ALA A 622 34.16 16.67 0.21
N GLN A 623 32.89 17.05 0.31
CA GLN A 623 32.19 17.13 1.59
C GLN A 623 31.90 15.73 2.15
N ALA A 624 31.40 14.84 1.30
CA ALA A 624 31.14 13.45 1.63
C ALA A 624 32.43 12.74 2.08
N LEU A 625 33.54 12.95 1.36
CA LEU A 625 34.86 12.45 1.72
C LEU A 625 35.27 12.91 3.12
N LEU A 626 35.20 14.21 3.40
CA LEU A 626 35.57 14.74 4.71
C LEU A 626 34.68 14.21 5.82
N ARG A 627 33.37 14.06 5.56
CA ARG A 627 32.39 13.56 6.53
C ARG A 627 32.62 12.10 6.85
N CYS A 628 32.74 11.25 5.83
CA CYS A 628 32.98 9.82 6.01
C CYS A 628 34.38 9.55 6.60
N GLN A 629 35.40 10.35 6.24
CA GLN A 629 36.69 10.31 6.95
C GLN A 629 36.57 10.71 8.41
N ALA A 630 35.81 11.75 8.73
CA ALA A 630 35.59 12.15 10.12
C ALA A 630 34.88 11.03 10.90
N LEU A 631 33.92 10.35 10.29
CA LEU A 631 33.22 9.21 10.85
C LEU A 631 34.14 8.01 11.07
N ASN A 632 35.00 7.67 10.11
CA ASN A 632 36.00 6.61 10.21
C ASN A 632 37.11 6.89 11.26
N ASN A 633 37.32 8.16 11.62
CA ASN A 633 38.31 8.56 12.62
C ASN A 633 37.76 8.49 14.07
N LEU A 634 36.43 8.40 14.24
CA LEU A 634 35.76 8.25 15.54
C LEU A 634 35.81 6.78 15.99
#